data_AF-A0A1L8CSQ6-F1
#
_entry.id   AF-A0A1L8CSQ6-F1
#
_cell.length_a   1.000
_cell.length_b   1.000
_cell.length_c   1.000
_cell.angle_alpha   90.00
_cell.angle_beta   90.00
_cell.angle_gamma   90.00
#
_symmetry.space_group_name_H-M   'P 1'
#
loop_
_entity.id
_entity.type
_entity.pdbx_description
1 polymer ?
#
loop_
_entity_poly.entity_id
_entity_poly.type
_entity_poly.pdbx_seq_one_letter_code
_entity_poly.pdbx_strand_id
1 'polypeptide(L)' 'MGDIKCSNCELCGREVPADLMCTLVLNDENKVEKACWCICPECREKFEKNIAEVYKALISK' A
#
# COMPACT_ATOMS: atom_id res chain seq x y z
N MET A 1 -22.47 4.65 1.32
CA MET A 1 -21.06 4.49 0.92
C MET A 1 -20.72 3.03 1.14
N GLY A 2 -20.37 2.29 0.09
CA GLY A 2 -20.03 0.87 0.23
C GLY A 2 -18.68 0.73 0.92
N ASP A 3 -18.64 0.02 2.05
CA ASP A 3 -17.40 -0.36 2.70
C ASP A 3 -16.60 -1.24 1.73
N ILE A 4 -15.42 -0.77 1.30
CA ILE A 4 -14.49 -1.58 0.51
C ILE A 4 -14.09 -2.75 1.41
N LYS A 5 -14.60 -3.94 1.10
CA LYS A 5 -14.24 -5.17 1.80
C LYS A 5 -12.99 -5.76 1.16
N CYS A 6 -11.86 -5.59 1.83
CA CYS A 6 -10.62 -6.25 1.48
C CYS A 6 -10.67 -7.73 1.91
N SER A 7 -10.96 -8.62 0.96
CA SER A 7 -11.01 -10.07 1.16
C SER A 7 -9.69 -10.78 0.87
N ASN A 8 -8.75 -10.12 0.20
CA ASN A 8 -7.45 -10.64 -0.18
C ASN A 8 -6.35 -9.63 0.14
N CYS A 9 -5.20 -10.14 0.58
CA CYS A 9 -4.01 -9.33 0.78
C CYS A 9 -3.25 -9.20 -0.54
N GLU A 10 -3.08 -7.98 -1.04
CA GLU A 10 -2.36 -7.71 -2.30
C GLU A 10 -0.84 -7.92 -2.17
N LEU A 11 -0.29 -7.90 -0.94
CA LEU A 11 1.15 -8.13 -0.74
C LEU A 11 1.53 -9.61 -0.80
N CYS A 12 0.68 -10.50 -0.29
CA CYS A 12 1.00 -11.94 -0.20
C CYS A 12 0.05 -12.85 -0.99
N GLY A 13 -1.03 -12.31 -1.57
CA GLY A 13 -2.01 -13.03 -2.37
C GLY A 13 -2.98 -13.92 -1.57
N ARG A 14 -2.85 -13.99 -0.23
CA ARG A 14 -3.73 -14.82 0.61
C ARG A 14 -5.13 -14.22 0.72
N GLU A 15 -6.14 -15.07 0.65
CA GLU A 15 -7.54 -14.74 0.93
C GLU A 15 -7.76 -14.72 2.46
N VAL A 16 -7.48 -13.57 3.06
CA VAL A 16 -7.57 -13.32 4.49
C VAL A 16 -8.15 -11.93 4.71
N PRO A 17 -8.80 -11.67 5.87
CA PRO A 17 -9.22 -10.33 6.23
C PRO A 17 -8.05 -9.36 6.15
N ALA A 18 -8.23 -8.30 5.36
CA ALA A 18 -7.23 -7.28 5.13
C ALA A 18 -7.83 -5.90 5.42
N ASP A 19 -6.95 -4.95 5.73
CA ASP A 19 -7.32 -3.56 5.94
C ASP A 19 -6.98 -2.75 4.68
N LEU A 20 -7.80 -1.75 4.38
CA LEU A 20 -7.51 -0.81 3.32
C LEU A 20 -6.44 0.20 3.79
N MET A 21 -5.24 0.09 3.25
CA MET A 21 -4.11 0.97 3.55
C MET A 21 -3.77 1.85 2.36
N CYS A 22 -3.79 3.18 2.54
CA CYS A 22 -3.54 4.10 1.45
C CYS A 22 -2.16 4.77 1.54
N THR A 23 -1.51 4.93 0.39
CA THR A 23 -0.17 5.48 0.22
C THR A 23 -0.19 6.56 -0.86
N LEU A 24 0.85 7.39 -0.88
CA LEU A 24 1.10 8.26 -2.01
C LEU A 24 1.90 7.50 -3.07
N VAL A 25 1.57 7.70 -4.33
CA VAL A 25 2.29 7.14 -5.47
C VAL A 25 2.59 8.27 -6.45
N LEU A 26 3.68 8.11 -7.22
CA LEU A 26 3.98 8.98 -8.34
C LEU A 26 3.41 8.33 -9.60
N ASN A 27 2.56 9.04 -10.32
CA ASN A 27 2.06 8.59 -11.62
C ASN A 27 3.10 8.90 -12.73
N ASP A 28 2.82 8.47 -13.96
CA ASP A 28 3.71 8.66 -15.13
C ASP A 28 4.00 10.14 -15.47
N GLU A 29 3.19 11.07 -14.96
CA GLU A 29 3.38 12.51 -15.10
C GLU A 29 4.14 13.14 -13.92
N ASN A 30 4.74 12.34 -13.02
CA ASN A 30 5.35 12.75 -11.77
C ASN A 30 4.40 13.51 -10.82
N LYS A 31 3.09 13.28 -10.93
CA LYS A 31 2.10 13.83 -9.99
C LYS A 31 1.88 12.87 -8.84
N VAL A 32 1.69 13.44 -7.65
CA VAL A 32 1.37 12.69 -6.43
C VAL A 32 -0.10 12.32 -6.43
N GLU A 33 -0.39 11.02 -6.39
CA GLU A 33 -1.74 10.46 -6.28
C GLU A 33 -1.87 9.55 -5.07
N LYS A 34 -3.10 9.33 -4.60
CA LYS A 34 -3.40 8.42 -3.50
C LYS A 34 -3.83 7.07 -4.04
N ALA A 35 -3.05 6.02 -3.78
CA ALA A 35 -3.41 4.64 -4.06
C ALA A 35 -3.76 3.93 -2.75
N CYS A 36 -4.70 2.98 -2.78
CA CYS A 36 -5.08 2.19 -1.62
C CYS A 36 -4.91 0.71 -1.92
N TRP A 37 -4.43 -0.03 -0.92
CA TRP A 37 -4.03 -1.42 -1.03
C TRP A 37 -4.68 -2.23 0.08
N CYS A 38 -5.13 -3.43 -0.25
CA CYS A 38 -5.66 -4.36 0.75
C CYS A 38 -4.52 -5.14 1.40
N ILE A 39 -4.19 -4.85 2.66
CA ILE A 39 -3.04 -5.44 3.36
C ILE A 39 -3.51 -6.18 4.62
N CYS A 40 -3.15 -7.46 4.74
CA CYS A 40 -3.45 -8.21 5.95
C CYS A 40 -2.52 -7.81 7.13
N PRO A 41 -2.94 -8.03 8.38
CA PRO A 41 -2.16 -7.63 9.56
C PRO A 41 -0.73 -8.18 9.58
N GLU A 42 -0.54 -9.44 9.13
CA GLU A 42 0.78 -10.07 9.05
C GLU A 42 1.72 -9.38 8.05
N CYS A 43 1.17 -8.72 7.03
CA CYS A 43 1.93 -8.06 5.97
C CYS A 43 2.12 -6.56 6.23
N ARG A 44 1.43 -5.98 7.22
CA ARG A 44 1.40 -4.54 7.49
C ARG A 44 2.80 -3.95 7.72
N GLU A 45 3.58 -4.54 8.62
CA GLU A 45 4.92 -4.02 8.95
C GLU A 45 5.85 -4.05 7.73
N LYS A 46 5.82 -5.14 6.97
CA LYS A 46 6.61 -5.29 5.74
C LYS A 46 6.20 -4.25 4.69
N PHE A 47 4.89 -4.03 4.53
CA PHE A 47 4.35 -3.03 3.61
C PHE A 47 4.83 -1.62 3.96
N GLU A 48 4.70 -1.20 5.21
CA GLU A 48 5.15 0.11 5.70
C GLU A 48 6.66 0.30 5.51
N LYS A 49 7.47 -0.74 5.80
CA LYS A 49 8.92 -0.70 5.59
C LYS A 49 9.28 -0.52 4.11
N ASN A 50 8.67 -1.29 3.21
CA ASN A 50 8.91 -1.17 1.78
C ASN A 50 8.61 0.25 1.27
N ILE A 51 7.50 0.85 1.72
CA ILE A 51 7.13 2.22 1.36
C ILE A 51 8.15 3.23 1.88
N ALA A 52 8.55 3.10 3.14
CA ALA A 52 9.54 3.99 3.74
C ALA A 52 10.89 3.92 2.99
N GLU A 53 11.31 2.73 2.54
CA GLU A 53 12.53 2.55 1.74
C GLU A 53 12.42 3.23 0.37
N VAL A 54 11.28 3.10 -0.32
CA VAL A 54 11.03 3.78 -1.60
C VAL A 54 11.07 5.30 -1.42
N TYR A 55 10.38 5.86 -0.43
CA TYR A 55 10.41 7.31 -0.19
C TYR A 55 11.81 7.82 0.19
N LYS A 56 12.57 7.07 1.00
CA LYS A 56 13.96 7.43 1.31
C LYS A 56 14.82 7.48 0.06
N ALA A 57 14.67 6.52 -0.85
CA ALA A 57 15.40 6.50 -2.12
C ALA A 57 15.03 7.67 -3.04
N LEU A 58 13.78 8.15 -2.99
CA LEU A 58 13.32 9.32 -3.74
C LEU A 58 13.83 10.64 -3.15
N ILE A 59 13.87 10.77 -1.81
CA ILE A 59 14.34 12.00 -1.13
C ILE A 59 15.87 12.12 -1.17
N SER A 60 16.60 11.00 -1.22
CA SER A 60 18.07 10.98 -1.21
C SER A 60 18.71 11.15 -2.60
N LYS A 61 17.91 11.44 -3.64
CA LYS A 61 18.38 11.79 -4.99
C LYS A 61 18.42 13.30 -5.17
#